data_AF-A0A922YD26-F1
#
_entry.id   AF-A0A922YD26-F1
#
_cell.length_a   1.000
_cell.length_b   1.000
_cell.length_c   1.000
_cell.angle_alpha   90.00
_cell.angle_beta   90.00
_cell.angle_gamma   90.00
#
_symmetry.space_group_name_H-M   'P 1'
#
loop_
_entity.id
_entity.type
_entity.pdbx_description
1 polymer ?
#
loop_
_entity_poly.entity_id
_entity_poly.type
_entity_poly.pdbx_seq_one_letter_code
_entity_poly.pdbx_strand_id
1 'polypeptide(L)'
;MSFRFAAGAIAVLAASCSATPPFPEAAPAVSRTDAIACNAVLLRAANEADALAERRVERMMVMRFASSEAMQAYEDETRRLRLAALRMGAAIVDISNAAGMEPDYRYAPAHAMDEESVWSLIKSGDACASELLK
;
A
#
# COMPACT_ATOMS: atom_id res chain seq x y z
N MET A 1 -59.03 -50.99 36.65
CA MET A 1 -59.18 -49.52 36.77
C MET A 1 -57.87 -48.87 36.35
N SER A 2 -57.96 -48.00 35.33
CA SER A 2 -57.16 -46.78 35.10
C SER A 2 -55.68 -46.87 34.65
N PHE A 3 -55.51 -46.58 33.34
CA PHE A 3 -54.27 -46.23 32.63
C PHE A 3 -53.73 -44.85 33.02
N ARG A 4 -52.40 -44.75 33.21
CA ARG A 4 -51.58 -43.52 33.42
C ARG A 4 -50.10 -43.91 33.17
N PHE A 5 -49.22 -43.29 32.39
CA PHE A 5 -49.19 -42.11 31.51
C PHE A 5 -48.12 -42.37 30.42
N ALA A 6 -48.34 -41.85 29.21
CA ALA A 6 -47.28 -41.66 28.22
C ALA A 6 -46.54 -40.35 28.51
N ALA A 7 -45.21 -40.36 28.48
CA ALA A 7 -44.41 -39.15 28.34
C ALA A 7 -43.12 -39.49 27.60
N GLY A 8 -42.88 -38.76 26.51
CA GLY A 8 -41.97 -39.10 25.43
C GLY A 8 -40.49 -39.11 25.80
N ALA A 9 -39.77 -40.09 25.23
CA ALA A 9 -38.34 -39.99 25.04
C ALA A 9 -38.10 -39.28 23.70
N ILE A 10 -37.86 -37.97 23.74
CA ILE A 10 -37.34 -37.24 22.59
C ILE A 10 -35.87 -37.65 22.46
N ALA A 11 -35.59 -38.49 21.48
CA ALA A 11 -34.24 -38.78 21.03
C ALA A 11 -33.67 -37.48 20.42
N VAL A 12 -32.87 -36.75 21.20
CA VAL A 12 -32.08 -35.64 20.69
C VAL A 12 -30.91 -36.25 19.91
N LEU A 13 -31.07 -36.30 18.58
CA LEU A 13 -29.98 -36.55 17.65
C LEU A 13 -28.94 -35.45 17.86
N ALA A 14 -27.86 -35.79 18.55
CA ALA A 14 -26.64 -34.99 18.62
C ALA A 14 -25.95 -35.04 17.25
N ALA A 15 -26.49 -34.29 16.29
CA ALA A 15 -25.72 -33.84 15.14
C ALA A 15 -24.82 -32.69 15.61
N SER A 16 -23.78 -33.01 16.37
CA SER A 16 -22.66 -32.10 16.55
C SER A 16 -21.90 -32.08 15.23
N CYS A 17 -22.39 -31.28 14.28
CA CYS A 17 -21.52 -30.70 13.26
C CYS A 17 -20.43 -29.97 14.05
N SER A 18 -19.27 -30.61 14.18
CA SER A 18 -18.06 -29.98 14.68
C SER A 18 -17.73 -28.87 13.71
N ALA A 19 -18.31 -27.68 13.95
CA ALA A 19 -17.79 -26.44 13.46
C ALA A 19 -16.40 -26.32 14.08
N THR A 20 -15.41 -26.85 13.36
CA THR A 20 -14.02 -26.57 13.63
C THR A 20 -13.94 -25.05 13.74
N PRO A 21 -13.56 -24.47 14.89
CA PRO A 21 -13.36 -23.04 14.95
C PRO A 21 -12.35 -22.70 13.84
N PRO A 22 -12.59 -21.65 13.04
CA PRO A 22 -11.60 -21.23 12.06
C PRO A 22 -10.27 -21.10 12.81
N PHE A 23 -9.24 -21.76 12.30
CA PHE A 23 -7.89 -21.62 12.83
C PHE A 23 -7.60 -20.12 12.96
N PRO A 24 -6.97 -19.65 14.05
CA PRO A 24 -6.58 -18.25 14.14
C PRO A 24 -5.76 -17.94 12.90
N GLU A 25 -6.24 -17.01 12.07
CA GLU A 25 -5.45 -16.48 10.95
C GLU A 25 -4.07 -16.14 11.53
N ALA A 26 -3.01 -16.65 10.88
CA ALA A 26 -1.66 -16.36 11.29
C ALA A 26 -1.53 -14.84 11.50
N ALA A 27 -0.97 -14.43 12.63
CA ALA A 27 -0.79 -13.02 12.92
C ALA A 27 -0.07 -12.36 11.72
N PRO A 28 -0.51 -11.15 11.30
CA PRO A 28 0.04 -10.51 10.12
C PRO A 28 1.56 -10.33 10.28
N ALA A 29 2.30 -10.50 9.19
CA ALA A 29 3.75 -10.38 9.17
C ALA A 29 4.22 -8.95 9.50
N VAL A 30 3.37 -7.96 9.19
CA VAL A 30 3.59 -6.55 9.49
C VAL A 30 2.50 -6.03 10.43
N SER A 31 2.90 -5.26 11.45
CA SER A 31 1.95 -4.55 12.31
C SER A 31 1.11 -3.56 11.52
N ARG A 32 -0.21 -3.55 11.73
CA ARG A 32 -1.12 -2.59 11.07
C ARG A 32 -0.72 -1.13 11.32
N THR A 33 -0.26 -0.79 12.52
CA THR A 33 0.18 0.57 12.86
C THR A 33 1.39 0.99 12.05
N ASP A 34 2.38 0.09 11.91
CA ASP A 34 3.61 0.37 11.15
C ASP A 34 3.31 0.47 9.66
N ALA A 35 2.44 -0.41 9.15
CA ALA A 35 1.96 -0.36 7.78
C ALA A 35 1.23 0.95 7.46
N ILE A 36 0.34 1.43 8.34
CA ILE A 36 -0.34 2.73 8.16
C ILE A 36 0.66 3.87 8.10
N ALA A 37 1.61 3.91 9.04
CA ALA A 37 2.63 4.96 9.09
C ALA A 37 3.52 4.94 7.83
N CYS A 38 3.94 3.76 7.38
CA CYS A 38 4.76 3.60 6.19
C CYS A 38 4.02 3.97 4.91
N ASN A 39 2.78 3.48 4.76
CA ASN A 39 1.93 3.78 3.61
C ASN A 39 1.69 5.28 3.47
N ALA A 40 1.56 6.03 4.57
CA ALA A 40 1.43 7.49 4.52
C ALA A 40 2.68 8.16 3.92
N VAL A 41 3.89 7.68 4.25
CA VAL A 41 5.14 8.19 3.68
C VAL A 41 5.25 7.82 2.20
N LEU A 42 4.96 6.56 1.85
CA LEU A 42 5.01 6.05 0.47
C LEU A 42 4.02 6.79 -0.43
N LEU A 43 2.80 6.99 0.03
CA LEU A 43 1.75 7.69 -0.72
C LEU A 43 2.14 9.15 -0.98
N ARG A 44 2.70 9.82 0.04
CA ARG A 44 3.22 11.18 -0.13
C ARG A 44 4.37 11.19 -1.13
N ALA A 45 5.33 10.26 -1.02
CA ALA A 45 6.44 10.15 -1.95
C ALA A 45 5.98 9.93 -3.40
N ALA A 46 4.98 9.05 -3.60
CA ALA A 46 4.41 8.77 -4.91
C ALA A 46 3.77 10.01 -5.54
N ASN A 47 2.91 10.71 -4.78
CA ASN A 47 2.22 11.90 -5.27
C ASN A 47 3.20 13.05 -5.59
N GLU A 48 4.21 13.26 -4.73
CA GLU A 48 5.22 14.30 -4.95
C GLU A 48 6.13 13.99 -6.15
N ALA A 49 6.52 12.72 -6.32
CA ALA A 49 7.34 12.26 -7.44
C ALA A 49 6.59 12.40 -8.77
N ASP A 50 5.33 11.99 -8.83
CA ASP A 50 4.52 12.09 -10.04
C ASP A 50 4.23 13.55 -10.40
N ALA A 51 3.82 14.37 -9.42
CA ALA A 51 3.61 15.80 -9.62
C ALA A 51 4.89 16.53 -10.08
N LEU A 52 6.07 16.15 -9.57
CA LEU A 52 7.33 16.70 -10.05
C LEU A 52 7.62 16.26 -11.49
N ALA A 53 7.36 14.99 -11.83
CA ALA A 53 7.51 14.50 -13.19
C ALA A 53 6.60 15.25 -14.18
N GLU A 54 5.35 15.53 -13.80
CA GLU A 54 4.42 16.34 -14.59
C GLU A 54 4.97 17.77 -14.81
N ARG A 55 5.37 18.46 -13.73
CA ARG A 55 5.98 19.80 -13.82
C ARG A 55 7.22 19.82 -14.72
N ARG A 56 8.00 18.74 -14.70
CA ARG A 56 9.18 18.60 -15.57
C ARG A 56 8.78 18.44 -17.03
N VAL A 57 7.78 17.62 -17.34
CA VAL A 57 7.25 17.49 -18.71
C VAL A 57 6.71 18.82 -19.23
N GLU A 58 5.96 19.56 -18.41
CA GLU A 58 5.47 20.90 -18.78
C GLU A 58 6.63 21.87 -19.04
N ARG A 59 7.65 21.86 -18.17
CA ARG A 59 8.84 22.72 -18.34
C ARG A 59 9.64 22.35 -19.59
N MET A 60 9.70 21.07 -19.94
CA MET A 60 10.36 20.58 -21.14
C MET A 60 9.74 21.18 -22.42
N MET A 61 8.43 21.46 -22.44
CA MET A 61 7.75 22.06 -23.60
C MET A 61 8.20 23.49 -23.90
N VAL A 62 8.75 24.21 -22.91
CA VAL A 62 9.16 25.62 -23.04
C VAL A 62 10.67 25.83 -22.89
N MET A 63 11.40 24.78 -22.50
CA MET A 63 12.85 24.85 -22.30
C MET A 63 13.60 24.69 -23.62
N ARG A 64 14.70 25.44 -23.79
CA ARG A 64 15.71 25.16 -24.81
C ARG A 64 16.87 24.41 -24.16
N PHE A 65 17.15 23.21 -24.63
CA PHE A 65 18.30 22.43 -24.17
C PHE A 65 19.58 22.87 -24.88
N ALA A 66 20.69 22.84 -24.15
CA ALA A 66 22.01 23.19 -24.69
C ALA A 66 22.54 22.13 -25.69
N SER A 67 22.13 20.88 -25.53
CA SER A 67 22.46 19.77 -26.43
C SER A 67 21.40 18.67 -26.34
N SER A 68 21.49 17.68 -27.25
CA SER A 68 20.66 16.47 -27.18
C SER A 68 20.98 15.64 -25.93
N GLU A 69 22.23 15.61 -25.46
CA GLU A 69 22.56 14.91 -24.21
C GLU A 69 21.88 15.56 -23.00
N ALA A 70 21.81 16.90 -22.97
CA ALA A 70 21.12 17.62 -21.90
C ALA A 70 19.61 17.34 -21.90
N MET A 71 18.99 17.22 -23.08
CA MET A 71 17.59 16.83 -23.21
C MET A 71 17.37 15.39 -22.73
N GLN A 72 18.21 14.44 -23.19
CA GLN A 72 18.10 13.04 -22.78
C GLN A 72 18.27 12.86 -21.27
N ALA A 73 19.24 13.54 -20.66
CA ALA A 73 19.43 13.50 -19.21
C ALA A 73 18.20 14.03 -18.45
N TYR A 74 17.55 15.07 -18.98
CA TYR A 74 16.34 15.63 -18.40
C TYR A 74 15.15 14.66 -18.47
N GLU A 75 14.99 13.99 -19.61
CA GLU A 75 13.96 12.96 -19.83
C GLU A 75 14.19 11.73 -18.95
N ASP A 76 15.45 11.28 -18.86
CA ASP A 76 15.83 10.12 -18.05
C ASP A 76 15.50 10.33 -16.58
N GLU A 77 15.79 11.52 -16.04
CA GLU A 77 15.45 11.89 -14.67
C GLU A 77 13.93 11.98 -14.46
N THR A 78 13.21 12.53 -15.43
CA THR A 78 11.74 12.57 -15.41
C THR A 78 11.13 11.16 -15.41
N ARG A 79 11.69 10.23 -16.19
CA ARG A 79 11.31 8.82 -16.17
C ARG A 79 11.63 8.16 -14.83
N ARG A 80 12.78 8.48 -14.21
CA ARG A 80 13.14 7.94 -12.89
C ARG A 80 12.13 8.33 -11.81
N LEU A 81 11.62 9.56 -11.83
CA LEU A 81 10.58 10.02 -10.90
C LEU A 81 9.28 9.21 -11.05
N ARG A 82 8.80 9.00 -12.28
CA ARG A 82 7.60 8.17 -12.54
C ARG A 82 7.79 6.72 -12.10
N LEU A 83 8.96 6.15 -12.39
CA LEU A 83 9.28 4.79 -11.93
C LEU A 83 9.36 4.69 -10.41
N ALA A 84 9.84 5.74 -9.73
CA ALA A 84 9.80 5.80 -8.28
C ALA A 84 8.35 5.85 -7.77
N ALA A 85 7.49 6.71 -8.33
CA ALA A 85 6.07 6.78 -7.94
C ALA A 85 5.34 5.43 -8.09
N LEU A 86 5.53 4.75 -9.23
CA LEU A 86 4.97 3.41 -9.45
C LEU A 86 5.49 2.38 -8.44
N ARG A 87 6.79 2.42 -8.13
CA ARG A 87 7.39 1.53 -7.13
C ARG A 87 6.82 1.76 -5.74
N MET A 88 6.61 3.02 -5.34
CA MET A 88 5.97 3.34 -4.07
C MET A 88 4.54 2.82 -4.01
N GLY A 89 3.77 2.94 -5.11
CA GLY A 89 2.44 2.35 -5.22
C GLY A 89 2.43 0.83 -5.05
N ALA A 90 3.40 0.13 -5.65
CA ALA A 90 3.56 -1.31 -5.47
C ALA A 90 3.93 -1.68 -4.02
N ALA A 91 4.84 -0.92 -3.39
CA ALA A 91 5.20 -1.14 -1.99
C ALA A 91 4.01 -0.97 -1.03
N ILE A 92 3.10 -0.01 -1.30
CA ILE A 92 1.86 0.15 -0.52
C ILE A 92 1.00 -1.11 -0.60
N VAL A 93 0.88 -1.72 -1.78
CA VAL A 93 0.13 -2.99 -1.96
C VAL A 93 0.76 -4.10 -1.12
N ASP A 94 2.07 -4.29 -1.26
CA ASP A 94 2.78 -5.38 -0.60
C ASP A 94 2.71 -5.25 0.93
N ILE A 95 2.92 -4.04 1.47
CA ILE A 95 2.84 -3.77 2.90
C ILE A 95 1.42 -3.95 3.44
N SER A 96 0.40 -3.47 2.70
CA SER A 96 -1.00 -3.61 3.12
C SER A 96 -1.41 -5.08 3.16
N ASN A 97 -1.02 -5.86 2.16
CA ASN A 97 -1.24 -7.30 2.12
C ASN A 97 -0.54 -8.01 3.30
N ALA A 98 0.72 -7.67 3.58
CA ALA A 98 1.48 -8.23 4.70
C ALA A 98 0.88 -7.89 6.08
N ALA A 99 0.16 -6.78 6.17
CA ALA A 99 -0.57 -6.33 7.36
C ALA A 99 -2.03 -6.80 7.44
N GLY A 100 -2.52 -7.54 6.43
CA GLY A 100 -3.92 -7.95 6.33
C GLY A 100 -4.87 -6.76 6.26
N MET A 101 -4.53 -5.76 5.43
CA MET A 101 -5.26 -4.53 5.21
C MET A 101 -5.52 -4.31 3.71
N GLU A 102 -6.59 -3.60 3.39
CA GLU A 102 -6.81 -3.10 2.04
C GLU A 102 -5.91 -1.88 1.78
N PRO A 103 -5.24 -1.78 0.61
CA PRO A 103 -4.44 -0.61 0.27
C PRO A 103 -5.29 0.67 0.20
N ASP A 104 -4.85 1.72 0.88
CA ASP A 104 -5.47 3.05 0.79
C ASP A 104 -4.66 3.96 -0.16
N TYR A 105 -5.27 4.30 -1.29
CA TYR A 105 -4.68 5.15 -2.33
C TYR A 105 -5.21 6.58 -2.33
N ARG A 106 -5.80 7.05 -1.22
CA ARG A 106 -6.34 8.42 -1.14
C ARG A 106 -5.34 9.44 -1.70
N TYR A 107 -5.73 10.07 -2.81
CA TYR A 107 -4.92 11.11 -3.41
C TYR A 107 -4.70 12.24 -2.40
N ALA A 108 -3.44 12.54 -2.10
CA ALA A 108 -3.05 13.68 -1.31
C ALA A 108 -2.41 14.71 -2.26
N PRO A 109 -2.91 15.96 -2.30
CA PRO A 109 -2.32 16.98 -3.16
C PRO A 109 -0.83 17.13 -2.86
N ALA A 110 0.01 17.09 -3.89
CA ALA A 110 1.43 17.38 -3.76
C ALA A 110 1.61 18.82 -3.24
N HIS A 111 2.43 18.98 -2.21
CA HIS A 111 2.93 20.27 -1.79
C HIS A 111 4.00 20.69 -2.81
N ALA A 112 4.10 21.96 -3.20
CA ALA A 112 5.09 22.38 -4.20
C ALA A 112 6.54 22.27 -3.66
N MET A 113 7.08 21.06 -3.57
CA MET A 113 8.40 20.72 -3.07
C MET A 113 9.46 20.86 -4.18
N ASP A 114 10.68 21.23 -3.78
CA ASP A 114 11.85 21.19 -4.65
C ASP A 114 12.31 19.75 -4.93
N GLU A 115 13.15 19.60 -5.95
CA GLU A 115 13.60 18.29 -6.47
C GLU A 115 14.42 17.49 -5.46
N GLU A 116 15.27 18.16 -4.66
CA GLU A 116 16.06 17.51 -3.62
C GLU A 116 15.16 16.93 -2.53
N SER A 117 14.16 17.70 -2.10
CA SER A 117 13.21 17.29 -1.07
C SER A 117 12.33 16.12 -1.53
N VAL A 118 11.94 16.09 -2.82
CA VAL A 118 11.22 14.95 -3.40
C VAL A 118 12.08 13.69 -3.37
N TRP A 119 13.36 13.77 -3.78
CA TRP A 119 14.26 12.61 -3.73
C TRP A 119 14.56 12.15 -2.30
N SER A 120 14.66 13.06 -1.34
CA SER A 120 14.79 12.72 0.09
C SER A 120 13.56 11.97 0.62
N LEU A 121 12.36 12.39 0.18
CA LEU A 121 11.11 11.72 0.53
C LEU A 121 11.00 10.32 -0.11
N ILE A 122 11.37 10.17 -1.38
CA ILE A 122 11.46 8.87 -2.07
C ILE A 122 12.41 7.94 -1.29
N LYS A 123 13.60 8.42 -0.93
CA LYS A 123 14.57 7.63 -0.14
C LYS A 123 14.01 7.20 1.21
N SER A 124 13.24 8.07 1.87
CA SER A 124 12.59 7.74 3.15
C SER A 124 11.51 6.68 2.97
N GLY A 125 10.74 6.75 1.87
CA GLY A 125 9.77 5.73 1.48
C GLY A 125 10.42 4.37 1.21
N ASP A 126 11.47 4.35 0.39
CA ASP A 126 12.23 3.13 0.07
C ASP A 126 12.81 2.50 1.35
N ALA A 127 13.37 3.31 2.26
CA ALA A 127 13.90 2.82 3.53
C ALA A 127 12.82 2.20 4.42
N CYS A 128 11.66 2.86 4.53
CA CYS A 128 10.55 2.33 5.30
C CYS A 128 10.01 1.00 4.74
N ALA A 129 9.78 0.93 3.42
CA ALA A 129 9.33 -0.29 2.78
C ALA A 129 10.35 -1.42 2.93
N SER A 130 11.65 -1.12 2.78
CA SER A 130 12.72 -2.10 2.94
C SER A 130 12.83 -2.62 4.38
N GLU A 131 12.41 -1.88 5.40
CA GLU A 131 12.39 -2.36 6.79
C GLU A 131 11.20 -3.29 7.05
N LEU A 132 10.03 -3.01 6.47
CA LEU A 132 8.80 -3.78 6.72
C LEU A 132 8.66 -5.04 5.85
N LEU A 133 9.28 -5.07 4.67
CA LEU A 133 9.17 -6.18 3.71
C LEU A 133 10.38 -7.14 3.73
N LYS A 134 11.13 -7.19 4.83
CA LYS A 134 12.29 -8.08 4.99
C LYS A 134 11.91 -9.56 5.12
#